data_AF-A0AAW6WRS9-F1
#
_entry.id   AF-A0AAW6WRS9-F1
#
_cell.length_a   1.000
_cell.length_b   1.000
_cell.length_c   1.000
_cell.angle_alpha   90.00
_cell.angle_beta   90.00
_cell.angle_gamma   90.00
#
_symmetry.space_group_name_H-M   'P 1'
#
loop_
_entity.id
_entity.type
_entity.pdbx_description
1 polymer ?
#
loop_
_entity_poly.entity_id
_entity_poly.type
_entity_poly.pdbx_seq_one_letter_code
_entity_poly.pdbx_strand_id
1 'polypeptide(L)'
;MLRQTLSIARNNPAFYVIFVLCSVVASIFDEYSGKSATAGVTFFLSSMLAMNVQSSVLRNLNFTAAAKAGKLPIGGYMLRSLALTLLAFLVMLPALVFLLSSDGVGKTYFGLWAMLAFLVVFTIIFSLAGTWLPAKLHGTSASIGEALRRGLARFPSTASLVFLGLAVPLVAAVIALVLATDVGSADLIANGRLNIPAVAISLGSNLLQAIGWTYVSVVLVRRYMEAEHIEPPPGTELLTALT
;
A
#
# COMPACT_ATOMS: atom_id res chain seq x y z
N MET A 1 4.98 -12.63 -9.24
CA MET A 1 4.33 -11.58 -8.41
C MET A 1 3.31 -10.76 -9.19
N LEU A 2 3.71 -10.05 -10.26
CA LEU A 2 2.82 -9.15 -11.02
C LEU A 2 1.57 -9.84 -11.60
N ARG A 3 1.72 -11.01 -12.23
CA ARG A 3 0.59 -11.79 -12.77
C ARG A 3 -0.45 -12.13 -11.69
N GLN A 4 0.02 -12.48 -10.49
CA GLN A 4 -0.87 -12.78 -9.36
C GLN A 4 -1.57 -11.51 -8.84
N THR A 5 -0.85 -10.38 -8.74
CA THR A 5 -1.43 -9.08 -8.42
C THR A 5 -2.58 -8.72 -9.36
N LEU A 6 -2.34 -8.83 -10.68
CA LEU A 6 -3.37 -8.55 -11.70
C LEU A 6 -4.53 -9.54 -11.64
N SER A 7 -4.25 -10.83 -11.38
CA SER A 7 -5.31 -11.82 -11.19
C SER A 7 -6.18 -11.52 -9.97
N ILE A 8 -5.59 -11.11 -8.85
CA ILE A 8 -6.34 -10.73 -7.64
C ILE A 8 -7.20 -9.49 -7.91
N ALA A 9 -6.64 -8.48 -8.58
CA ALA A 9 -7.39 -7.29 -8.97
C ALA A 9 -8.57 -7.63 -9.88
N ARG A 10 -8.34 -8.43 -10.93
CA ARG A 10 -9.36 -8.86 -11.89
C ARG A 10 -10.48 -9.69 -11.25
N ASN A 11 -10.14 -10.51 -10.26
CA ASN A 11 -11.11 -11.39 -9.58
C ASN A 11 -11.90 -10.67 -8.47
N ASN A 12 -11.55 -9.42 -8.11
CA ASN A 12 -12.20 -8.69 -7.02
C ASN A 12 -12.53 -7.23 -7.37
N PRO A 13 -13.13 -6.93 -8.55
CA PRO A 13 -13.28 -5.55 -9.03
C PRO A 13 -14.11 -4.67 -8.10
N ALA A 14 -15.15 -5.23 -7.46
CA ALA A 14 -16.02 -4.48 -6.55
C ALA A 14 -15.26 -3.86 -5.37
N PHE A 15 -14.27 -4.56 -4.82
CA PHE A 15 -13.48 -4.03 -3.70
C PHE A 15 -12.59 -2.86 -4.14
N TYR A 16 -11.99 -2.92 -5.33
CA TYR A 16 -11.17 -1.83 -5.87
C TYR A 16 -12.02 -0.62 -6.22
N VAL A 17 -13.21 -0.80 -6.79
CA VAL A 17 -14.15 0.28 -7.04
C VAL A 17 -14.53 0.98 -5.73
N ILE A 18 -14.90 0.22 -4.69
CA ILE A 18 -15.23 0.79 -3.37
C ILE A 18 -14.03 1.52 -2.78
N PHE A 19 -12.84 0.90 -2.80
CA PHE A 19 -11.61 1.50 -2.31
C PHE A 19 -11.34 2.86 -2.96
N VAL A 20 -11.40 2.92 -4.29
CA VAL A 20 -11.10 4.13 -5.07
C VAL A 20 -12.16 5.20 -4.83
N LEU A 21 -13.45 4.83 -4.85
CA LEU A 21 -14.54 5.77 -4.58
C LEU A 21 -14.45 6.36 -3.17
N CYS A 22 -14.24 5.53 -2.14
CA CYS A 22 -14.08 6.01 -0.77
C CYS A 22 -12.86 6.94 -0.62
N SER A 23 -11.76 6.64 -1.30
CA SER A 23 -10.54 7.47 -1.24
C SER A 23 -10.76 8.84 -1.89
N VAL A 24 -11.41 8.89 -3.06
CA VAL A 24 -11.73 10.15 -3.74
C VAL A 24 -12.78 10.96 -2.96
N VAL A 25 -13.83 10.31 -2.45
CA VAL A 25 -14.85 10.98 -1.62
C VAL A 25 -14.24 11.56 -0.35
N ALA A 26 -13.33 10.84 0.31
CA ALA A 26 -12.62 11.35 1.46
C ALA A 26 -11.77 12.58 1.10
N SER A 27 -11.10 12.55 -0.06
CA SER A 27 -10.30 13.68 -0.55
C SER A 27 -11.16 14.93 -0.85
N ILE A 28 -12.33 14.74 -1.46
CA ILE A 28 -13.31 15.81 -1.68
C ILE A 28 -13.80 16.38 -0.34
N PHE A 29 -14.04 15.52 0.65
CA PHE A 29 -14.50 15.95 1.96
C PHE A 29 -13.43 16.76 2.71
N ASP A 30 -12.15 16.40 2.57
CA ASP A 30 -11.05 17.16 3.16
C ASP A 30 -10.95 18.56 2.55
N GLU A 31 -11.07 18.69 1.22
CA GLU A 31 -11.12 19.99 0.54
C GLU A 31 -12.35 20.82 0.97
N TYR A 32 -13.52 20.20 1.07
CA TYR A 32 -14.74 20.88 1.46
C TYR A 32 -14.73 21.34 2.93
N SER A 33 -14.19 20.51 3.83
CA SER A 33 -14.18 20.76 5.27
C SER A 33 -13.00 21.61 5.73
N GLY A 34 -11.97 21.76 4.90
CA GLY A 34 -10.69 22.38 5.26
C GLY A 34 -9.93 21.62 6.34
N LYS A 35 -10.34 20.39 6.66
CA LYS A 35 -9.72 19.52 7.68
C LYS A 35 -9.08 18.32 6.98
N SER A 36 -7.90 17.94 7.44
CA SER A 36 -7.18 16.77 6.92
C SER A 36 -7.56 15.51 7.71
N ALA A 37 -8.64 14.81 7.31
CA ALA A 37 -9.08 13.55 7.93
C ALA A 37 -8.81 12.31 7.05
N THR A 38 -8.42 12.49 5.78
CA THR A 38 -8.17 11.39 4.82
C THR A 38 -7.11 10.39 5.27
N ALA A 39 -6.07 10.81 6.00
CA ALA A 39 -4.94 9.93 6.34
C ALA A 39 -5.38 8.65 7.07
N GLY A 40 -6.34 8.77 8.02
CA GLY A 40 -6.90 7.62 8.74
C GLY A 40 -7.73 6.71 7.85
N VAL A 41 -8.52 7.28 6.93
CA VAL A 41 -9.33 6.54 5.97
C VAL A 41 -8.43 5.78 5.00
N THR A 42 -7.43 6.43 4.43
CA THR A 42 -6.46 5.82 3.51
C THR A 42 -5.67 4.72 4.19
N PHE A 43 -5.23 4.92 5.43
CA PHE A 43 -4.57 3.87 6.22
C PHE A 43 -5.47 2.65 6.44
N PHE A 44 -6.72 2.88 6.84
CA PHE A 44 -7.69 1.81 7.09
C PHE A 44 -8.01 1.04 5.80
N LEU A 45 -8.32 1.74 4.71
CA LEU A 45 -8.61 1.13 3.41
C LEU A 45 -7.41 0.34 2.88
N SER A 46 -6.20 0.89 2.98
CA SER A 46 -4.97 0.24 2.51
C SER A 46 -4.66 -1.00 3.32
N SER A 47 -4.84 -0.94 4.64
CA SER A 47 -4.66 -2.10 5.53
C SER A 47 -5.71 -3.18 5.27
N MET A 48 -6.95 -2.79 4.98
CA MET A 48 -8.02 -3.73 4.62
C MET A 48 -7.74 -4.41 3.29
N LEU A 49 -7.30 -3.64 2.29
CA LEU A 49 -6.87 -4.18 1.01
C LEU A 49 -5.71 -5.17 1.19
N ALA A 50 -4.66 -4.76 1.91
CA ALA A 50 -3.51 -5.61 2.19
C ALA A 50 -3.90 -6.90 2.90
N MET A 51 -4.74 -6.84 3.93
CA MET A 51 -5.23 -8.02 4.64
C MET A 51 -5.97 -8.99 3.72
N ASN A 52 -6.88 -8.48 2.89
CA ASN A 52 -7.67 -9.29 1.96
C ASN A 52 -6.79 -9.92 0.87
N VAL A 53 -5.85 -9.16 0.31
CA VAL A 53 -4.86 -9.66 -0.66
C VAL A 53 -4.02 -10.77 -0.03
N GLN A 54 -3.47 -10.53 1.16
CA GLN A 54 -2.61 -11.49 1.83
C GLN A 54 -3.37 -12.77 2.20
N SER A 55 -4.60 -12.65 2.70
CA SER A 55 -5.47 -13.80 2.96
C SER A 55 -5.84 -14.54 1.67
N SER A 56 -6.08 -13.82 0.58
CA SER A 56 -6.41 -14.41 -0.72
C SER A 56 -5.26 -15.24 -1.26
N VAL A 57 -4.03 -14.74 -1.15
CA VAL A 57 -2.83 -15.48 -1.56
C VAL A 57 -2.59 -16.71 -0.68
N LEU A 58 -2.73 -16.57 0.65
CA LEU A 58 -2.52 -17.68 1.58
C LEU A 58 -3.58 -18.80 1.45
N ARG A 59 -4.84 -18.44 1.20
CA ARG A 59 -5.96 -19.39 1.21
C ARG A 59 -6.46 -19.76 -0.20
N ASN A 60 -5.95 -19.12 -1.25
CA ASN A 60 -6.42 -19.22 -2.64
C ASN A 60 -7.92 -18.94 -2.81
N LEU A 61 -8.45 -17.96 -2.07
CA LEU A 61 -9.86 -17.56 -2.10
C LEU A 61 -10.01 -16.12 -2.60
N ASN A 62 -11.12 -15.81 -3.27
CA ASN A 62 -11.50 -14.42 -3.53
C ASN A 62 -11.96 -13.72 -2.24
N PHE A 63 -12.04 -12.39 -2.24
CA PHE A 63 -12.33 -11.61 -1.03
C PHE A 63 -13.72 -11.92 -0.46
N THR A 64 -14.71 -12.14 -1.33
CA THR A 64 -16.06 -12.51 -0.91
C THR A 64 -16.11 -13.89 -0.24
N ALA A 65 -15.41 -14.88 -0.76
CA ALA A 65 -15.31 -16.20 -0.14
C ALA A 65 -14.53 -16.16 1.17
N ALA A 66 -13.45 -15.37 1.23
CA ALA A 66 -12.69 -15.14 2.46
C ALA A 66 -13.54 -14.48 3.55
N ALA A 67 -14.39 -13.51 3.19
CA ALA A 67 -15.34 -12.88 4.11
C ALA A 67 -16.40 -13.87 4.61
N LYS A 68 -16.97 -14.69 3.72
CA LYS A 68 -17.94 -15.75 4.09
C LYS A 68 -17.33 -16.82 5.01
N ALA A 69 -16.03 -17.08 4.91
CA ALA A 69 -15.32 -18.02 5.78
C ALA A 69 -15.06 -17.47 7.21
N GLY A 70 -15.41 -16.21 7.49
CA GLY A 70 -15.63 -15.70 8.86
C GLY A 70 -14.40 -15.62 9.78
N LYS A 71 -13.16 -15.60 9.27
CA LYS A 71 -11.94 -15.72 10.10
C LYS A 71 -10.80 -14.80 9.68
N LEU A 72 -11.06 -13.50 9.56
CA LEU A 72 -9.99 -12.50 9.39
C LEU A 72 -9.73 -11.79 10.73
N PRO A 73 -8.50 -11.88 11.29
CA PRO A 73 -8.15 -11.25 12.56
C PRO A 73 -7.91 -9.74 12.39
N ILE A 74 -8.98 -8.99 12.08
CA ILE A 74 -8.95 -7.56 11.74
C ILE A 74 -8.16 -6.77 12.79
N GLY A 75 -8.54 -6.85 14.07
CA GLY A 75 -7.92 -6.04 15.13
C GLY A 75 -6.41 -6.30 15.27
N GLY A 76 -6.01 -7.57 15.30
CA GLY A 76 -4.60 -7.94 15.43
C GLY A 76 -3.76 -7.58 14.20
N TYR A 77 -4.36 -7.65 13.01
CA TYR A 77 -3.72 -7.22 11.77
C TYR A 77 -3.53 -5.70 11.73
N MET A 78 -4.59 -4.95 12.01
CA MET A 78 -4.58 -3.48 12.03
C MET A 78 -3.58 -2.94 13.03
N LEU A 79 -3.48 -3.53 14.23
CA LEU A 79 -2.49 -3.14 15.22
C LEU A 79 -1.05 -3.31 14.72
N ARG A 80 -0.76 -4.40 13.99
CA ARG A 80 0.57 -4.64 13.39
C ARG A 80 0.85 -3.69 12.24
N SER A 81 -0.13 -3.43 11.38
CA SER A 81 -0.01 -2.42 10.32
C SER A 81 0.26 -1.05 10.89
N LEU A 82 -0.43 -0.68 11.98
CA LEU A 82 -0.24 0.58 12.67
C LEU A 82 1.15 0.66 13.29
N ALA A 83 1.60 -0.41 13.97
CA ALA A 83 2.94 -0.48 14.56
C ALA A 83 4.05 -0.33 13.51
N LEU A 84 3.93 -1.00 12.36
CA LEU A 84 4.89 -0.84 11.25
C LEU A 84 4.89 0.58 10.68
N THR A 85 3.71 1.18 10.55
CA THR A 85 3.55 2.54 10.03
C THR A 85 4.14 3.57 11.00
N LEU A 86 3.86 3.45 12.30
CA LEU A 86 4.45 4.30 13.34
C LEU A 86 5.96 4.13 13.42
N LEU A 87 6.47 2.90 13.29
CA LEU A 87 7.90 2.63 13.23
C LEU A 87 8.56 3.32 12.03
N ALA A 88 7.91 3.29 10.86
CA ALA A 88 8.38 4.00 9.67
C ALA A 88 8.41 5.52 9.90
N PHE A 89 7.36 6.09 10.49
CA PHE A 89 7.36 7.51 10.84
C PHE A 89 8.45 7.86 11.86
N LEU A 90 8.65 7.03 12.88
CA LEU A 90 9.71 7.23 13.89
C LEU A 90 11.11 7.25 13.26
N VAL A 91 11.38 6.35 12.30
CA VAL A 91 12.67 6.29 11.58
C VAL A 91 12.82 7.46 10.62
N MET A 92 11.70 7.97 10.07
CA MET A 92 11.68 9.11 9.16
C MET A 92 11.83 10.46 9.88
N LEU A 93 11.45 10.56 11.16
CA LEU A 93 11.46 11.81 11.94
C LEU A 93 12.80 12.56 11.92
N PRO A 94 13.97 11.93 12.16
CA PRO A 94 15.24 12.65 12.15
C PRO A 94 15.53 13.34 10.81
N ALA A 95 15.22 12.66 9.69
CA ALA A 95 15.39 13.23 8.36
C ALA A 95 14.44 14.42 8.13
N LEU A 96 13.19 14.32 8.59
CA LEU A 96 12.23 15.42 8.49
C LEU A 96 12.61 16.62 9.36
N VAL A 97 13.07 16.40 10.59
CA VAL A 97 13.53 17.47 11.48
C VAL A 97 14.71 18.19 10.86
N PHE A 98 15.69 17.45 10.33
CA PHE A 98 16.83 18.05 9.63
C PHE A 98 16.40 18.92 8.44
N LEU A 99 15.45 18.44 7.63
CA LEU A 99 14.90 19.17 6.49
C LEU A 99 14.05 20.39 6.89
N LEU A 100 13.39 20.36 8.06
CA LEU A 100 12.65 21.50 8.59
C LEU A 100 13.57 22.57 9.19
N SER A 101 14.74 22.16 9.71
CA SER A 101 15.73 23.06 10.31
C SER A 101 16.65 23.73 9.28
N SER A 102 16.60 23.33 8.00
CA SER A 102 17.35 24.01 6.95
C SER A 102 16.64 25.27 6.49
N ASP A 103 17.18 26.43 6.88
CA ASP A 103 16.70 27.74 6.47
C ASP A 103 16.72 27.89 4.93
N GLY A 104 15.66 28.49 4.38
CA GLY A 104 15.55 28.79 2.95
C GLY A 104 15.00 27.68 2.06
N VAL A 105 14.58 26.54 2.62
CA VAL A 105 13.98 25.45 1.85
C VAL A 105 12.52 25.75 1.48
N GLY A 106 12.24 25.83 0.18
CA GLY A 106 10.88 25.98 -0.34
C GLY A 106 9.99 24.77 -0.03
N LYS A 107 8.68 25.00 0.15
CA LYS A 107 7.67 23.96 0.47
C LYS A 107 7.72 22.76 -0.50
N THR A 108 7.95 23.02 -1.78
CA THR A 108 8.03 21.98 -2.82
C THR A 108 9.27 21.09 -2.64
N TYR A 109 10.42 21.67 -2.30
CA TYR A 109 11.65 20.92 -2.06
C TYR A 109 11.49 20.04 -0.82
N PHE A 110 10.93 20.58 0.27
CA PHE A 110 10.58 19.79 1.46
C PHE A 110 9.66 18.61 1.11
N GLY A 111 8.60 18.86 0.33
CA GLY A 111 7.67 17.81 -0.10
C GLY A 111 8.33 16.69 -0.89
N LEU A 112 9.23 17.01 -1.82
CA LEU A 112 9.99 16.01 -2.60
C LEU A 112 10.90 15.16 -1.72
N TRP A 113 11.63 15.77 -0.80
CA TRP A 113 12.50 15.03 0.13
C TRP A 113 11.72 14.21 1.14
N ALA A 114 10.60 14.71 1.65
CA ALA A 114 9.71 13.94 2.49
C ALA A 114 9.15 12.73 1.74
N MET A 115 8.76 12.90 0.47
CA MET A 115 8.29 11.81 -0.40
C MET A 115 9.39 10.75 -0.64
N LEU A 116 10.64 11.19 -0.88
CA LEU A 116 11.77 10.28 -1.04
C LEU A 116 12.10 9.53 0.26
N ALA A 117 12.12 10.23 1.39
CA ALA A 117 12.32 9.63 2.71
C ALA A 117 11.22 8.62 3.04
N PHE A 118 9.96 8.94 2.72
CA PHE A 118 8.84 8.00 2.82
C PHE A 118 9.12 6.74 2.00
N LEU A 119 9.46 6.89 0.71
CA LEU A 119 9.72 5.76 -0.17
C LEU A 119 10.83 4.84 0.35
N VAL A 120 11.95 5.43 0.78
CA VAL A 120 13.12 4.68 1.30
C VAL A 120 12.78 3.99 2.62
N VAL A 121 12.25 4.73 3.59
CA VAL A 121 11.99 4.19 4.94
C VAL A 121 10.92 3.11 4.89
N PHE A 122 9.81 3.33 4.18
CA PHE A 122 8.77 2.31 4.06
C PHE A 122 9.28 1.07 3.31
N THR A 123 10.12 1.23 2.29
CA THR A 123 10.79 0.09 1.63
C THR A 123 11.61 -0.73 2.62
N ILE A 124 12.43 -0.08 3.45
CA ILE A 124 13.27 -0.75 4.44
C ILE A 124 12.39 -1.48 5.46
N ILE A 125 11.42 -0.78 6.06
CA ILE A 125 10.57 -1.34 7.11
C ILE A 125 9.72 -2.52 6.59
N PHE A 126 9.09 -2.39 5.42
CA PHE A 126 8.32 -3.49 4.86
C PHE A 126 9.20 -4.67 4.42
N SER A 127 10.41 -4.41 3.93
CA SER A 127 11.31 -5.49 3.52
C SER A 127 11.88 -6.26 4.71
N LEU A 128 12.14 -5.59 5.82
CA LEU A 128 12.67 -6.21 7.04
C LEU A 128 11.56 -6.85 7.89
N ALA A 129 10.45 -6.15 8.12
CA ALA A 129 9.43 -6.54 9.08
C ALA A 129 8.04 -6.77 8.47
N GLY A 130 7.85 -6.53 7.16
CA GLY A 130 6.54 -6.64 6.51
C GLY A 130 5.97 -8.07 6.49
N THR A 131 6.81 -9.10 6.59
CA THR A 131 6.37 -10.51 6.75
C THR A 131 5.66 -10.76 8.08
N TRP A 132 5.70 -9.81 9.02
CA TRP A 132 4.96 -9.88 10.28
C TRP A 132 3.44 -9.82 10.10
N LEU A 133 2.98 -9.17 9.02
CA LEU A 133 1.57 -9.05 8.65
C LEU A 133 0.97 -10.42 8.24
N PRO A 134 1.51 -11.12 7.21
CA PRO A 134 0.98 -12.43 6.82
C PRO A 134 1.17 -13.50 7.88
N ALA A 135 2.22 -13.41 8.71
CA ALA A 135 2.41 -14.32 9.84
C ALA A 135 1.26 -14.26 10.85
N LYS A 136 0.59 -13.11 11.01
CA LYS A 136 -0.62 -13.02 11.86
C LYS A 136 -1.82 -13.75 11.26
N LEU A 137 -1.94 -13.73 9.94
CA LEU A 137 -3.06 -14.33 9.21
C LEU A 137 -2.95 -15.86 9.16
N HIS A 138 -1.72 -16.37 9.06
CA HIS A 138 -1.43 -17.80 9.03
C HIS A 138 -1.30 -18.40 10.44
N GLY A 139 -0.77 -17.65 11.41
CA GLY A 139 -0.70 -18.04 12.82
C GLY A 139 0.62 -18.70 13.25
N THR A 140 1.55 -18.96 12.33
CA THR A 140 2.89 -19.50 12.63
C THR A 140 3.95 -18.42 12.60
N SER A 141 4.92 -18.50 13.52
CA SER A 141 6.07 -17.60 13.63
C SER A 141 5.71 -16.11 13.50
N ALA A 142 4.77 -15.70 14.36
CA ALA A 142 4.11 -14.41 14.34
C ALA A 142 4.83 -13.34 15.19
N SER A 143 6.06 -13.60 15.65
CA SER A 143 6.87 -12.61 16.38
C SER A 143 7.54 -11.62 15.42
N ILE A 144 7.87 -10.43 15.92
CA ILE A 144 8.60 -9.40 15.15
C ILE A 144 10.05 -9.83 14.89
N GLY A 145 10.69 -10.53 15.84
CA GLY A 145 12.05 -11.05 15.69
C GLY A 145 12.16 -12.07 14.57
N GLU A 146 11.19 -12.98 14.43
CA GLU A 146 11.14 -13.91 13.30
C GLU A 146 10.88 -13.20 11.97
N ALA A 147 10.03 -12.15 11.97
CA ALA A 147 9.84 -11.32 10.79
C ALA A 147 11.15 -10.67 10.33
N LEU A 148 11.90 -10.06 11.25
CA LEU A 148 13.21 -9.47 10.98
C LEU A 148 14.22 -10.50 10.47
N ARG A 149 14.28 -11.69 11.08
CA ARG A 149 15.17 -12.78 10.62
C ARG A 149 14.88 -13.15 9.16
N ARG A 150 13.59 -13.29 8.80
CA ARG A 150 13.16 -13.59 7.43
C ARG A 150 13.49 -12.44 6.47
N GLY A 151 13.25 -11.21 6.89
CA GLY A 151 13.53 -10.02 6.11
C GLY A 151 15.01 -9.80 5.83
N LEU A 152 15.88 -9.97 6.84
CA LEU A 152 17.33 -9.84 6.73
C LEU A 152 17.91 -10.84 5.71
N ALA A 153 17.48 -12.10 5.76
CA ALA A 153 18.00 -13.15 4.89
C ALA A 153 17.77 -12.87 3.39
N ARG A 154 16.72 -12.12 3.04
CA ARG A 154 16.34 -11.82 1.64
C ARG A 154 16.15 -10.33 1.39
N PHE A 155 16.83 -9.49 2.18
CA PHE A 155 16.61 -8.05 2.19
C PHE A 155 16.76 -7.41 0.80
N PRO A 156 17.88 -7.54 0.06
CA PRO A 156 18.06 -6.80 -1.19
C PRO A 156 17.02 -7.17 -2.26
N SER A 157 16.68 -8.46 -2.35
CA SER A 157 15.67 -8.95 -3.30
C SER A 157 14.25 -8.57 -2.90
N THR A 158 13.96 -8.42 -1.61
CA THR A 158 12.64 -7.97 -1.13
C THR A 158 12.52 -6.45 -1.24
N ALA A 159 13.59 -5.72 -0.92
CA ALA A 159 13.67 -4.28 -1.03
C ALA A 159 13.46 -3.78 -2.45
N SER A 160 14.08 -4.40 -3.46
CA SER A 160 13.87 -3.98 -4.85
C SER A 160 12.41 -4.16 -5.31
N LEU A 161 11.77 -5.26 -4.92
CA LEU A 161 10.37 -5.53 -5.26
C LEU A 161 9.41 -4.60 -4.51
N VAL A 162 9.61 -4.41 -3.20
CA VAL A 162 8.79 -3.48 -2.40
C VAL A 162 8.97 -2.05 -2.90
N PHE A 163 10.21 -1.64 -3.19
CA PHE A 163 10.52 -0.33 -3.76
C PHE A 163 9.76 -0.13 -5.07
N LEU A 164 9.80 -1.09 -6.00
CA LEU A 164 9.07 -0.99 -7.26
C LEU A 164 7.55 -0.86 -7.03
N GLY A 165 7.01 -1.64 -6.10
CA GLY A 165 5.59 -1.61 -5.73
C GLY A 165 5.12 -0.28 -5.14
N LEU A 166 6.02 0.48 -4.50
CA LEU A 166 5.74 1.80 -3.94
C LEU A 166 6.08 2.94 -4.90
N ALA A 167 7.20 2.85 -5.61
CA ALA A 167 7.74 3.88 -6.49
C ALA A 167 6.87 4.08 -7.74
N VAL A 168 6.41 2.99 -8.37
CA VAL A 168 5.63 3.09 -9.62
C VAL A 168 4.31 3.85 -9.41
N PRO A 169 3.46 3.52 -8.42
CA PRO A 169 2.26 4.31 -8.13
C PRO A 169 2.57 5.74 -7.71
N LEU A 170 3.68 5.96 -7.00
CA LEU A 170 4.08 7.29 -6.54
C LEU A 170 4.48 8.21 -7.71
N VAL A 171 5.30 7.71 -8.64
CA VAL A 171 5.67 8.45 -9.86
C VAL A 171 4.41 8.76 -10.68
N ALA A 172 3.51 7.79 -10.80
CA ALA A 172 2.26 8.02 -11.51
C ALA A 172 1.34 9.02 -10.79
N ALA A 173 1.35 9.08 -9.45
CA ALA A 173 0.64 10.11 -8.70
C ALA A 173 1.24 11.50 -8.94
N VAL A 174 2.57 11.62 -9.07
CA VAL A 174 3.23 12.87 -9.46
C VAL A 174 2.85 13.28 -10.88
N ILE A 175 2.86 12.34 -11.83
CA ILE A 175 2.41 12.59 -13.22
C ILE A 175 0.94 13.04 -13.23
N ALA A 176 0.08 12.35 -12.48
CA ALA A 176 -1.33 12.70 -12.33
C ALA A 176 -1.49 14.13 -11.78
N LEU A 177 -0.70 14.51 -10.77
CA LEU A 177 -0.72 15.86 -10.22
C LEU A 177 -0.35 16.91 -11.28
N VAL A 178 0.73 16.68 -12.04
CA VAL A 178 1.15 17.59 -13.13
C VAL A 178 0.06 17.72 -14.21
N LEU A 179 -0.54 16.61 -14.62
CA LEU A 179 -1.64 16.62 -15.59
C LEU A 179 -2.87 17.37 -15.06
N ALA A 180 -3.20 17.22 -13.76
CA ALA A 180 -4.32 17.94 -13.17
C ALA A 180 -4.06 19.45 -13.12
N THR A 181 -2.83 19.88 -12.81
CA THR A 181 -2.46 21.30 -12.85
C THR A 181 -2.51 21.88 -14.26
N ASP A 182 -2.09 21.12 -15.28
CA ASP A 182 -2.10 21.58 -16.67
C ASP A 182 -3.52 21.75 -17.22
N VAL A 183 -4.47 20.94 -16.76
CA VAL A 183 -5.89 21.01 -17.18
C VAL A 183 -6.68 22.05 -16.37
N GLY A 184 -6.10 22.63 -15.32
CA GLY A 184 -6.60 23.85 -14.67
C GLY A 184 -6.34 23.93 -13.17
N SER A 185 -6.64 22.88 -12.41
CA SER A 185 -6.30 22.80 -10.98
C SER A 185 -6.13 21.36 -10.52
N ALA A 186 -5.24 21.16 -9.54
CA ALA A 186 -5.11 19.89 -8.83
C ALA A 186 -6.28 19.63 -7.86
N ASP A 187 -6.91 20.71 -7.39
CA ASP A 187 -8.04 20.63 -6.45
C ASP A 187 -9.24 19.93 -7.10
N LEU A 188 -9.82 18.98 -6.37
CA LEU A 188 -11.01 18.24 -6.77
C LEU A 188 -12.26 19.13 -6.76
N ILE A 189 -12.25 20.20 -5.96
CA ILE A 189 -13.26 21.25 -5.92
C ILE A 189 -12.62 22.55 -6.40
N ALA A 190 -12.99 23.00 -7.59
CA ALA A 190 -12.59 24.29 -8.14
C ALA A 190 -13.79 25.24 -8.18
N ASN A 191 -13.66 26.43 -7.59
CA ASN A 191 -14.71 27.47 -7.59
C ASN A 191 -16.08 26.97 -7.05
N GLY A 192 -16.07 26.12 -6.03
CA GLY A 192 -17.30 25.56 -5.43
C GLY A 192 -18.01 24.51 -6.28
N ARG A 193 -17.38 24.02 -7.36
CA ARG A 193 -17.89 22.94 -8.21
C ARG A 193 -16.87 21.81 -8.32
N LEU A 194 -17.34 20.60 -8.59
CA LEU A 194 -16.47 19.47 -8.85
C LEU A 194 -15.67 19.69 -10.14
N ASN A 195 -14.34 19.60 -10.02
CA ASN A 195 -13.42 19.60 -11.15
C ASN A 195 -13.39 18.18 -11.75
N ILE A 196 -14.26 17.94 -12.74
CA ILE A 196 -14.41 16.61 -13.36
C ILE A 196 -13.08 16.04 -13.91
N PRO A 197 -12.24 16.83 -14.61
CA PRO A 197 -10.90 16.38 -14.99
C PRO A 197 -10.02 15.93 -13.81
N ALA A 198 -9.90 16.74 -12.75
CA ALA A 198 -9.10 16.39 -11.58
C ALA A 198 -9.63 15.14 -10.85
N VAL A 199 -10.95 14.99 -10.77
CA VAL A 199 -11.61 13.79 -10.22
C VAL A 199 -11.27 12.56 -11.06
N ALA A 200 -11.35 12.62 -12.38
CA ALA A 200 -11.02 11.50 -13.26
C ALA A 200 -9.55 11.07 -13.12
N ILE A 201 -8.64 12.05 -13.05
CA ILE A 201 -7.22 11.82 -12.84
C ILE A 201 -6.96 11.19 -11.45
N SER A 202 -7.64 11.68 -10.41
CA SER A 202 -7.56 11.16 -9.04
C SER A 202 -8.07 9.71 -8.94
N LEU A 203 -9.15 9.36 -9.63
CA LEU A 203 -9.65 7.98 -9.72
C LEU A 203 -8.58 7.04 -10.30
N GLY A 204 -7.95 7.44 -11.41
CA GLY A 204 -6.87 6.66 -12.04
C GLY A 204 -5.65 6.51 -11.13
N SER A 205 -5.22 7.60 -10.48
CA SER A 205 -4.11 7.58 -9.52
C SER A 205 -4.40 6.67 -8.32
N ASN A 206 -5.58 6.76 -7.71
CA ASN A 206 -5.97 5.91 -6.58
C ASN A 206 -6.06 4.43 -6.97
N LEU A 207 -6.52 4.11 -8.19
CA LEU A 207 -6.53 2.74 -8.69
C LEU A 207 -5.12 2.18 -8.81
N LEU A 208 -4.18 2.96 -9.33
CA LEU A 208 -2.80 2.52 -9.46
C LEU A 208 -2.11 2.38 -8.10
N GLN A 209 -2.43 3.25 -7.13
CA GLN A 209 -2.00 3.08 -5.74
C GLN A 209 -2.55 1.78 -5.13
N ALA A 210 -3.83 1.45 -5.36
CA ALA A 210 -4.40 0.19 -4.90
C ALA A 210 -3.69 -1.03 -5.52
N ILE A 211 -3.33 -0.96 -6.81
CA ILE A 211 -2.54 -2.01 -7.48
C ILE A 211 -1.13 -2.12 -6.87
N GLY A 212 -0.48 -0.99 -6.57
CA GLY A 212 0.82 -0.97 -5.89
C GLY A 212 0.77 -1.63 -4.51
N TRP A 213 -0.22 -1.27 -3.68
CA TRP A 213 -0.44 -1.90 -2.38
C TRP A 213 -0.72 -3.40 -2.48
N THR A 214 -1.46 -3.81 -3.50
CA THR A 214 -1.71 -5.22 -3.81
C THR A 214 -0.41 -5.93 -4.18
N TYR A 215 0.43 -5.31 -4.99
CA TYR A 215 1.73 -5.86 -5.38
C TYR A 215 2.64 -6.07 -4.17
N VAL A 216 2.81 -5.04 -3.33
CA VAL A 216 3.59 -5.14 -2.08
C VAL A 216 3.04 -6.25 -1.20
N SER A 217 1.71 -6.33 -1.05
CA SER A 217 1.06 -7.35 -0.24
C SER A 217 1.31 -8.78 -0.74
N VAL A 218 1.28 -8.99 -2.06
CA VAL A 218 1.63 -10.27 -2.69
C VAL A 218 3.09 -10.62 -2.43
N VAL A 219 4.01 -9.66 -2.59
CA VAL A 219 5.45 -9.86 -2.31
C VAL A 219 5.66 -10.30 -0.87
N LEU A 220 5.07 -9.58 0.10
CA LEU A 220 5.22 -9.88 1.53
C LEU A 220 4.71 -11.28 1.90
N VAL A 221 3.53 -11.68 1.38
CA VAL A 221 3.04 -13.06 1.61
C VAL A 221 3.94 -14.09 0.97
N ARG A 222 4.37 -13.89 -0.27
CA ARG A 222 5.18 -14.91 -0.95
C ARG A 222 6.54 -15.08 -0.28
N ARG A 223 7.16 -14.00 0.18
CA ARG A 223 8.38 -14.07 1.00
C ARG A 223 8.15 -14.79 2.33
N TYR A 224 7.00 -14.59 2.95
CA TYR A 224 6.61 -15.34 4.13
C TYR A 224 6.45 -16.84 3.82
N MET A 225 5.70 -17.20 2.77
CA MET A 225 5.50 -18.60 2.37
C MET A 225 6.81 -19.30 2.00
N GLU A 226 7.70 -18.62 1.26
CA GLU A 226 9.02 -19.15 0.90
C GLU A 226 9.92 -19.37 2.13
N ALA A 227 9.80 -18.54 3.17
CA ALA A 227 10.61 -18.66 4.38
C ALA A 227 10.09 -19.77 5.31
N GLU A 228 8.77 -19.99 5.33
CA GLU A 228 8.11 -21.00 6.16
C GLU A 228 7.88 -22.33 5.41
N HIS A 229 8.41 -22.49 4.19
CA HIS A 229 8.21 -23.66 3.32
C HIS A 229 6.73 -24.03 3.13
N ILE A 230 5.86 -23.04 3.05
CA ILE A 230 4.43 -23.25 2.80
C ILE A 230 4.26 -23.46 1.30
N GLU A 231 3.83 -24.66 0.90
CA GLU A 231 3.56 -24.97 -0.49
C GLU A 231 2.53 -24.00 -1.08
N PRO A 232 2.76 -23.47 -2.29
CA PRO A 232 1.75 -22.71 -3.00
C PRO A 232 0.50 -23.59 -3.19
N PRO A 233 -0.71 -23.08 -2.92
CA PRO A 233 -1.92 -23.84 -3.23
C PRO A 233 -1.94 -24.21 -4.74
N PRO A 234 -2.50 -25.38 -5.10
CA PRO A 234 -2.33 -26.05 -6.40
C PRO A 234 -2.72 -25.20 -7.63
N GLY A 235 -3.47 -24.12 -7.46
CA GLY A 235 -3.73 -23.14 -8.52
C GLY A 235 -2.52 -22.28 -8.94
N THR A 236 -1.41 -22.33 -8.20
CA THR A 236 -0.17 -21.62 -8.56
C THR A 236 0.64 -22.38 -9.60
N GLU A 237 0.60 -23.72 -9.61
CA GLU A 237 1.33 -24.56 -10.57
C GLU A 237 0.86 -24.32 -12.02
N LEU A 238 -0.44 -24.14 -12.22
CA LEU A 238 -1.04 -23.80 -13.52
C LEU A 238 -0.64 -22.40 -14.03
N LEU A 239 -0.18 -21.49 -13.16
CA LEU A 239 0.30 -20.16 -13.54
C LEU A 239 1.82 -20.13 -13.80
N THR A 240 2.56 -21.12 -13.32
CA THR A 240 3.98 -21.35 -13.64
C THR A 240 4.20 -22.29 -14.83
N ALA A 241 3.27 -23.20 -15.12
CA ALA A 241 3.37 -24.16 -16.24
C ALA A 241 3.10 -23.56 -17.64
N LEU A 242 2.86 -22.25 -17.73
CA LEU A 242 2.66 -21.52 -18.99
C LEU A 242 3.83 -20.58 -19.32
N THR A 243 5.01 -20.84 -18.75
CA THR A 243 6.29 -20.26 -19.20
C THR A 243 6.94 -21.15 -20.23
#